data_AF-A0A970GWX6-F1
#
_entry.id   AF-A0A970GWX6-F1
#
_cell.length_a   1.000
_cell.length_b   1.000
_cell.length_c   1.000
_cell.angle_alpha   90.00
_cell.angle_beta   90.00
_cell.angle_gamma   90.00
#
_symmetry.space_group_name_H-M   'P 1'
#
loop_
_entity.id
_entity.type
_entity.pdbx_description
1 polymer ?
#
loop_
_entity_poly.entity_id
_entity_poly.type
_entity_poly.pdbx_seq_one_letter_code
_entity_poly.pdbx_strand_id
1 'polypeptide(L)'
;MVVYAQPWSALSYSAFSVVNPQHPYTEYLSPLPLSTFTNLQSIAASMQVLGEAGLSTAHGYGTFPRLVRSFYNCYAMRGAVYASGVGNAVVPNYPMAGALLTAKDHTVSAYQRKPVFFTDPYGTYDKPQVTMPMGRWGNTQPLEGAYFGADGQIAYFKDSGMAAQNIYKSRDMPYDGTPVNLILYRSRAVAILNRINPQSMRNFTDAEFLRIRGLSPFASTAMFTYNDAFLEFVNPRERFYVTLKAGSPDNPQVAVTRAFMLGTRDPAFVPNPDDEIDGCGYLAQDTPVIRKVAAEAADSMYFLADKRIALQSQYGMVDEMTDAFHERSAQMIAEGEKQGRPMLARLRDYRQAMAYLILNHPVIRGAISEAIWGILWYMGLLVPFIFFFEKLVFG
;
A
#
# COMPACT_ATOMS: atom_id res chain seq x y z
N MET A 1 -20.64 14.30 15.62
CA MET A 1 -20.01 15.50 16.20
C MET A 1 -19.77 16.51 15.08
N VAL A 2 -20.72 17.40 14.83
CA VAL A 2 -20.49 18.50 13.87
C VAL A 2 -20.20 19.75 14.68
N VAL A 3 -18.92 20.03 14.82
CA VAL A 3 -18.37 21.05 15.72
C VAL A 3 -18.25 22.37 14.97
N TYR A 4 -19.37 22.99 14.59
CA TYR A 4 -19.36 24.21 13.78
C TYR A 4 -18.76 25.43 14.51
N ALA A 5 -18.72 25.43 15.85
CA ALA A 5 -18.09 26.47 16.65
C ALA A 5 -16.60 26.22 16.99
N GLN A 6 -16.07 24.99 16.79
CA GLN A 6 -14.68 24.66 17.16
C GLN A 6 -13.64 25.52 16.45
N PRO A 7 -13.74 25.77 15.13
CA PRO A 7 -12.72 26.53 14.43
C PRO A 7 -12.65 27.97 14.97
N TRP A 8 -13.80 28.56 15.27
CA TRP A 8 -13.90 29.91 15.83
C TRP A 8 -13.34 29.99 17.25
N SER A 9 -13.67 29.02 18.11
CA SER A 9 -13.10 28.97 19.46
C SER A 9 -11.59 28.71 19.46
N ALA A 10 -11.07 27.97 18.48
CA ALA A 10 -9.63 27.77 18.27
C ALA A 10 -8.90 29.05 17.80
N LEU A 11 -9.64 30.04 17.29
CA LEU A 11 -9.16 31.38 16.96
C LEU A 11 -9.47 32.40 18.08
N SER A 12 -9.88 31.94 19.27
CA SER A 12 -10.30 32.78 20.39
C SER A 12 -11.54 33.64 20.12
N TYR A 13 -12.33 33.33 19.08
CA TYR A 13 -13.65 33.91 18.88
C TYR A 13 -14.69 33.10 19.65
N SER A 14 -15.47 33.79 20.48
CA SER A 14 -16.63 33.18 21.11
C SER A 14 -17.66 32.85 20.04
N ALA A 15 -17.92 31.55 19.89
CA ALA A 15 -18.87 31.02 18.93
C ALA A 15 -19.71 29.95 19.60
N PHE A 16 -20.97 29.88 19.18
CA PHE A 16 -21.90 28.84 19.56
C PHE A 16 -22.55 28.29 18.30
N SER A 17 -23.01 27.04 18.36
CA SER A 17 -23.74 26.42 17.27
C SER A 17 -25.05 25.91 17.82
N VAL A 18 -26.15 26.28 17.17
CA VAL A 18 -27.46 25.71 17.48
C VAL A 18 -27.58 24.41 16.70
N VAL A 19 -27.73 23.30 17.42
CA VAL A 19 -27.82 21.96 16.86
C VAL A 19 -29.13 21.35 17.31
N ASN A 20 -29.86 20.72 16.39
CA ASN A 20 -31.05 19.95 16.74
C ASN A 20 -30.62 18.54 17.25
N PRO A 21 -30.85 18.20 18.53
CA PRO A 21 -30.41 16.92 19.09
C PRO A 21 -31.31 15.73 18.71
N GLN A 22 -32.42 15.95 18.00
CA GLN A 22 -33.45 14.92 17.79
C GLN A 22 -33.02 13.75 16.88
N HIS A 23 -31.89 13.85 16.17
CA HIS A 23 -31.44 12.84 15.21
C HIS A 23 -30.05 12.27 15.52
N PRO A 24 -29.84 10.95 15.30
CA PRO A 24 -28.52 10.36 15.26
C PRO A 24 -27.61 11.09 14.27
N TYR A 25 -26.33 11.28 14.62
CA TYR A 25 -25.38 12.00 13.77
C TYR A 25 -25.18 11.41 12.36
N THR A 26 -25.50 10.13 12.18
CA THR A 26 -25.45 9.43 10.89
C THR A 26 -26.44 9.98 9.87
N GLU A 27 -27.57 10.54 10.34
CA GLU A 27 -28.64 11.07 9.51
C GLU A 27 -28.32 12.44 8.88
N TYR A 28 -27.39 13.21 9.47
CA TYR A 28 -26.90 14.48 8.93
C TYR A 28 -26.12 14.33 7.61
N LEU A 29 -25.65 13.12 7.31
CA LEU A 29 -24.95 12.79 6.06
C LEU A 29 -25.88 12.12 5.04
N SER A 30 -27.19 12.03 5.34
CA SER A 30 -28.18 11.48 4.43
C SER A 30 -28.22 12.30 3.14
N PRO A 31 -28.11 11.68 1.95
CA PRO A 31 -28.30 12.37 0.68
C PRO A 31 -29.77 12.73 0.42
N LEU A 32 -30.69 12.23 1.26
CA LEU A 32 -32.12 12.50 1.17
C LEU A 32 -32.54 13.48 2.28
N PRO A 33 -33.34 14.51 1.95
CA PRO A 33 -33.87 15.43 2.94
C PRO A 33 -34.83 14.68 3.88
N LEU A 34 -34.52 14.69 5.18
CA LEU A 34 -35.40 14.11 6.19
C LEU A 34 -36.56 15.08 6.47
N SER A 35 -37.71 14.54 6.90
CA SER A 35 -38.89 15.34 7.23
C SER A 35 -38.61 16.39 8.31
N THR A 36 -37.61 16.15 9.15
CA THR A 36 -37.17 17.07 10.20
C THR A 36 -36.28 18.20 9.69
N PHE A 37 -35.67 18.08 8.51
CA PHE A 37 -34.92 19.17 7.87
C PHE A 37 -35.83 20.26 7.30
N THR A 38 -37.12 19.96 7.12
CA THR A 38 -38.11 20.86 6.53
C THR A 38 -39.20 21.29 7.52
N ASN A 39 -39.04 20.97 8.81
CA ASN A 39 -39.99 21.38 9.84
C ASN A 39 -39.88 22.89 10.10
N LEU A 40 -40.79 23.65 9.49
CA LEU A 40 -40.81 25.11 9.58
C LEU A 40 -40.98 25.65 11.00
N GLN A 41 -41.70 24.94 11.88
CA GLN A 41 -41.88 25.36 13.28
C GLN A 41 -40.56 25.25 14.05
N SER A 42 -39.82 24.15 13.85
CA SER A 42 -38.50 23.96 14.47
C SER A 42 -37.47 24.96 13.94
N ILE A 43 -37.51 25.25 12.63
CA ILE A 43 -36.67 26.27 12.00
C ILE A 43 -37.01 27.66 12.55
N ALA A 44 -38.28 28.03 12.64
CA ALA A 44 -38.72 29.31 13.17
C ALA A 44 -38.29 29.51 14.63
N ALA A 45 -38.47 28.49 15.48
CA ALA A 45 -38.02 28.54 16.87
C ALA A 45 -36.49 28.70 16.98
N SER A 46 -35.73 27.97 16.16
CA SER A 46 -34.27 28.10 16.12
C SER A 46 -33.82 29.49 15.64
N MET A 47 -34.49 30.04 14.62
CA MET A 47 -34.22 31.39 14.11
C MET A 47 -34.61 32.48 15.10
N GLN A 48 -35.69 32.30 15.86
CA GLN A 48 -36.09 33.22 16.91
C GLN A 48 -35.00 33.31 17.99
N VAL A 49 -34.53 32.17 18.50
CA VAL A 49 -33.45 32.13 19.50
C VAL A 49 -32.17 32.77 18.94
N LEU A 50 -31.81 32.49 17.69
CA LEU A 50 -30.67 33.13 17.04
C LEU A 50 -30.84 34.64 16.89
N GLY A 51 -32.04 35.11 16.51
CA GLY A 51 -32.38 36.52 16.37
C GLY A 51 -32.32 37.27 17.69
N GLU A 52 -32.92 36.70 18.75
CA GLU A 52 -32.89 37.26 20.10
C GLU A 52 -31.45 37.33 20.64
N ALA A 53 -30.65 36.26 20.43
CA ALA A 53 -29.24 36.25 20.82
C ALA A 53 -28.42 37.29 20.04
N GLY A 54 -28.66 37.43 18.74
CA GLY A 54 -28.02 38.42 17.88
C GLY A 54 -28.34 39.86 18.30
N LEU A 55 -29.62 40.17 18.52
CA LEU A 55 -30.07 41.48 19.00
C LEU A 55 -29.53 41.79 20.40
N SER A 56 -29.59 40.84 21.32
CA SER A 56 -29.05 41.01 22.68
C SER A 56 -27.55 41.35 22.64
N THR A 57 -26.79 40.62 21.82
CA THR A 57 -25.35 40.89 21.64
C THR A 57 -25.11 42.27 21.01
N ALA A 58 -25.90 42.67 20.00
CA ALA A 58 -25.79 43.97 19.35
C ALA A 58 -26.09 45.15 20.32
N HIS A 59 -26.99 44.93 21.28
CA HIS A 59 -27.28 45.88 22.35
C HIS A 59 -26.24 45.86 23.50
N GLY A 60 -25.19 45.05 23.39
CA GLY A 60 -24.13 44.95 24.39
C GLY A 60 -24.50 44.09 25.60
N TYR A 61 -25.57 43.29 25.51
CA TYR A 61 -25.90 42.32 26.56
C TYR A 61 -25.00 41.10 26.45
N GLY A 62 -24.30 40.80 27.55
CA GLY A 62 -23.40 39.65 27.67
C GLY A 62 -21.94 40.04 27.52
N THR A 63 -21.09 39.49 28.38
CA THR A 63 -19.63 39.60 28.27
C THR A 63 -19.07 38.25 27.87
N PHE A 64 -18.46 38.18 26.70
CA PHE A 64 -17.72 37.00 26.29
C PHE A 64 -16.28 37.11 26.79
N PRO A 65 -15.83 36.25 27.74
CA PRO A 65 -14.44 36.22 28.12
C PRO A 65 -13.60 35.83 26.90
N ARG A 66 -12.37 36.36 26.81
CA ARG A 66 -11.42 35.93 25.78
C ARG A 66 -11.16 34.43 25.98
N LEU A 67 -11.57 33.61 25.02
CA LEU A 67 -11.28 32.19 25.06
C LEU A 67 -9.77 31.99 24.95
N VAL A 68 -9.19 31.24 25.88
CA VAL A 68 -7.79 30.81 25.80
C VAL A 68 -7.66 29.94 24.56
N ARG A 69 -6.75 30.34 23.67
CA ARG A 69 -6.48 29.62 22.42
C ARG A 69 -6.15 28.17 22.76
N SER A 70 -6.97 27.24 22.31
CA SER A 70 -6.65 25.81 22.46
C SER A 70 -5.52 25.45 21.50
N PHE A 71 -4.30 25.30 22.02
CA PHE A 71 -3.12 24.89 21.26
C PHE A 71 -3.30 23.55 20.54
N TYR A 72 -4.18 22.68 21.05
CA TYR A 72 -4.43 21.35 20.49
C TYR A 72 -5.21 21.36 19.17
N ASN A 73 -5.78 22.50 18.75
CA ASN A 73 -6.74 22.55 17.63
C ASN A 73 -6.28 23.40 16.43
N CYS A 74 -5.17 24.13 16.55
CA CYS A 74 -4.65 25.01 15.50
C CYS A 74 -3.13 24.80 15.38
N TYR A 75 -2.67 24.32 14.23
CA TYR A 75 -1.23 24.20 13.94
C TYR A 75 -0.88 24.89 12.61
N ALA A 76 0.40 25.16 12.40
CA ALA A 76 0.90 25.67 11.13
C ALA A 76 1.45 24.51 10.29
N MET A 77 0.92 24.36 9.08
CA MET A 77 1.50 23.46 8.08
C MET A 77 2.51 24.24 7.27
N ARG A 78 3.79 24.03 7.52
CA ARG A 78 4.85 24.63 6.71
C ARG A 78 5.94 23.64 6.37
N GLY A 79 6.68 23.92 5.31
CA GLY A 79 7.77 23.08 4.85
C GLY A 79 8.11 23.31 3.39
N ALA A 80 8.97 22.45 2.85
CA ALA A 80 9.35 22.46 1.45
C ALA A 80 9.25 21.05 0.85
N VAL A 81 9.03 21.00 -0.46
CA VAL A 81 8.90 19.78 -1.24
C VAL A 81 10.03 19.72 -2.24
N TYR A 82 10.79 18.62 -2.18
CA TYR A 82 11.96 18.41 -3.02
C TYR A 82 11.79 17.17 -3.91
N ALA A 83 12.31 17.22 -5.14
CA ALA A 83 12.43 16.03 -5.97
C ALA A 83 13.72 15.27 -5.66
N SER A 84 13.59 13.95 -5.50
CA SER A 84 14.72 13.02 -5.46
C SER A 84 15.24 12.69 -6.86
N GLY A 85 16.54 12.45 -6.97
CA GLY A 85 17.19 12.03 -8.22
C GLY A 85 17.26 13.12 -9.29
N VAL A 86 17.12 14.40 -8.91
CA VAL A 86 17.30 15.54 -9.79
C VAL A 86 18.61 16.23 -9.44
N GLY A 87 19.53 16.26 -10.40
CA GLY A 87 20.92 16.65 -10.15
C GLY A 87 21.68 15.58 -9.35
N ASN A 88 23.01 15.62 -9.39
CA ASN A 88 23.87 14.67 -8.67
C ASN A 88 23.94 14.95 -7.15
N ALA A 89 22.87 15.51 -6.56
CA ALA A 89 22.84 15.90 -5.17
C ALA A 89 22.53 14.70 -4.27
N VAL A 90 23.36 14.49 -3.23
CA VAL A 90 23.18 13.41 -2.25
C VAL A 90 21.93 13.65 -1.38
N VAL A 91 21.67 14.92 -1.03
CA VAL A 91 20.47 15.36 -0.34
C VAL A 91 19.55 16.02 -1.36
N PRO A 92 18.30 15.55 -1.54
CA PRO A 92 17.34 16.18 -2.44
C PRO A 92 17.16 17.67 -2.14
N ASN A 93 17.50 18.52 -3.11
CA ASN A 93 17.46 19.98 -2.98
C ASN A 93 16.73 20.68 -4.13
N TYR A 94 16.19 19.92 -5.09
CA TYR A 94 15.46 20.49 -6.22
C TYR A 94 14.03 20.85 -5.81
N PRO A 95 13.66 22.14 -5.72
CA PRO A 95 12.34 22.56 -5.28
C PRO A 95 11.26 22.16 -6.28
N MET A 96 10.15 21.62 -5.77
CA MET A 96 9.02 21.18 -6.59
C MET A 96 7.89 22.19 -6.53
N ALA A 97 7.83 23.08 -7.52
CA ALA A 97 6.74 24.04 -7.69
C ALA A 97 5.44 23.36 -8.11
N GLY A 98 4.30 23.78 -7.53
CA GLY A 98 2.98 23.25 -7.90
C GLY A 98 2.73 21.79 -7.51
N ALA A 99 3.46 21.26 -6.53
CA ALA A 99 3.16 19.95 -5.94
C ALA A 99 1.89 20.04 -5.09
N LEU A 100 0.96 19.11 -5.28
CA LEU A 100 -0.26 18.97 -4.50
C LEU A 100 0.05 18.34 -3.14
N LEU A 101 -0.42 18.97 -2.09
CA LEU A 101 -0.29 18.52 -0.70
C LEU A 101 -1.67 18.24 -0.12
N THR A 102 -1.79 17.12 0.59
CA THR A 102 -3.02 16.72 1.27
C THR A 102 -2.72 15.87 2.50
N ALA A 103 -3.57 15.92 3.52
CA ALA A 103 -3.48 14.97 4.63
C ALA A 103 -3.87 13.55 4.21
N LYS A 104 -3.15 12.55 4.71
CA LYS A 104 -3.56 11.13 4.63
C LYS A 104 -4.75 10.94 5.56
N ASP A 105 -5.87 10.46 5.02
CA ASP A 105 -7.04 10.12 5.81
C ASP A 105 -7.67 8.83 5.28
N HIS A 106 -8.23 8.04 6.19
CA HIS A 106 -8.84 6.75 5.97
C HIS A 106 -10.36 6.84 5.80
N THR A 107 -10.96 8.04 5.86
CA THR A 107 -12.41 8.22 5.77
C THR A 107 -12.94 8.12 4.34
N VAL A 108 -14.08 7.43 4.19
CA VAL A 108 -14.73 7.07 2.91
C VAL A 108 -15.93 7.99 2.62
N SER A 109 -16.05 9.13 3.30
CA SER A 109 -17.17 10.05 3.08
C SER A 109 -16.94 10.91 1.85
N ALA A 110 -17.98 11.07 1.02
CA ALA A 110 -17.97 11.89 -0.19
C ALA A 110 -17.62 13.37 0.03
N TYR A 111 -17.71 13.86 1.27
CA TYR A 111 -17.28 15.19 1.65
C TYR A 111 -15.83 15.15 2.17
N GLN A 112 -14.87 15.52 1.32
CA GLN A 112 -13.45 15.65 1.71
C GLN A 112 -13.27 16.93 2.53
N ARG A 113 -13.02 16.80 3.84
CA ARG A 113 -12.65 17.92 4.72
C ARG A 113 -11.14 18.20 4.72
N LYS A 114 -10.41 17.79 3.68
CA LYS A 114 -8.95 17.80 3.70
C LYS A 114 -8.43 19.18 3.27
N PRO A 115 -7.43 19.76 3.95
CA PRO A 115 -6.70 20.87 3.37
C PRO A 115 -5.95 20.34 2.14
N VAL A 116 -6.32 20.87 0.97
CA VAL A 116 -5.66 20.59 -0.29
C VAL A 116 -5.06 21.89 -0.78
N PHE A 117 -3.75 21.92 -0.99
CA PHE A 117 -3.05 23.11 -1.44
C PHE A 117 -1.82 22.74 -2.26
N PHE A 118 -1.33 23.70 -3.03
CA PHE A 118 -0.14 23.55 -3.86
C PHE A 118 1.06 24.26 -3.23
N THR A 119 2.26 23.77 -3.52
CA THR A 119 3.50 24.50 -3.24
C THR A 119 3.64 25.72 -4.15
N ASP A 120 4.35 26.72 -3.65
CA ASP A 120 4.71 27.92 -4.38
C ASP A 120 5.82 27.65 -5.43
N PRO A 121 6.23 28.65 -6.23
CA PRO A 121 7.30 28.49 -7.23
C PRO A 121 8.66 28.04 -6.67
N TYR A 122 8.89 28.19 -5.36
CA TYR A 122 10.11 27.76 -4.68
C TYR A 122 9.95 26.40 -3.99
N GLY A 123 8.86 25.68 -4.26
CA GLY A 123 8.56 24.38 -3.67
C GLY A 123 8.21 24.45 -2.18
N THR A 124 7.93 25.64 -1.65
CA THR A 124 7.55 25.82 -0.25
C THR A 124 6.04 25.83 -0.09
N TYR A 125 5.59 25.50 1.11
CA TYR A 125 4.22 25.68 1.52
C TYR A 125 4.19 26.26 2.93
N ASP A 126 3.23 27.16 3.15
CA ASP A 126 2.89 27.65 4.47
C ASP A 126 1.38 27.88 4.52
N LYS A 127 0.72 27.17 5.43
CA LYS A 127 -0.68 27.32 5.77
C LYS A 127 -0.74 27.55 7.28
N PRO A 128 -0.87 28.82 7.72
CA PRO A 128 -1.10 29.12 9.11
C PRO A 128 -2.51 28.68 9.51
N GLN A 129 -2.69 28.35 10.79
CA GLN A 129 -4.01 28.13 11.40
C GLN A 129 -4.83 27.00 10.75
N VAL A 130 -4.18 25.89 10.40
CA VAL A 130 -4.90 24.69 10.00
C VAL A 130 -5.64 24.13 11.21
N THR A 131 -6.97 24.16 11.12
CA THR A 131 -7.89 23.71 12.15
C THR A 131 -8.42 22.35 11.75
N MET A 132 -7.82 21.26 12.23
CA MET A 132 -8.45 19.93 12.25
C MET A 132 -7.51 18.87 12.85
N PRO A 133 -8.00 18.09 13.83
CA PRO A 133 -7.72 16.67 13.88
C PRO A 133 -9.00 15.95 13.46
N MET A 134 -9.10 15.52 12.19
CA MET A 134 -10.06 14.45 11.81
C MET A 134 -9.29 13.15 11.56
N GLY A 135 -8.66 12.69 12.63
CA GLY A 135 -8.21 11.34 12.85
C GLY A 135 -8.39 11.07 14.34
N ARG A 136 -8.57 9.81 14.74
CA ARG A 136 -8.76 9.41 16.15
C ARG A 136 -7.88 10.25 17.09
N TRP A 137 -8.53 10.90 18.06
CA TRP A 137 -7.99 11.31 19.37
C TRP A 137 -6.46 11.18 19.48
N GLY A 138 -5.73 12.22 19.08
CA GLY A 138 -4.28 12.34 19.34
C GLY A 138 -3.31 11.89 18.24
N ASN A 139 -3.76 11.36 17.10
CA ASN A 139 -2.83 10.93 16.05
C ASN A 139 -2.37 12.06 15.14
N THR A 140 -1.05 12.17 14.93
CA THR A 140 -0.42 12.95 13.86
C THR A 140 -0.94 12.48 12.50
N GLN A 141 -1.36 13.41 11.63
CA GLN A 141 -1.75 13.06 10.27
C GLN A 141 -0.55 13.21 9.33
N PRO A 142 -0.11 12.14 8.63
CA PRO A 142 0.92 12.26 7.61
C PRO A 142 0.46 13.22 6.51
N LEU A 143 1.32 14.15 6.12
CA LEU A 143 1.13 14.93 4.90
C LEU A 143 1.56 14.09 3.69
N GLU A 144 0.70 13.92 2.71
CA GLU A 144 1.01 13.30 1.42
C GLU A 144 1.29 14.39 0.38
N GLY A 145 2.17 14.08 -0.57
CA GLY A 145 2.56 14.98 -1.63
C GLY A 145 2.60 14.28 -2.99
N ALA A 146 2.05 14.92 -4.00
CA ALA A 146 2.03 14.42 -5.38
C ALA A 146 2.31 15.55 -6.36
N TYR A 147 3.06 15.27 -7.42
CA TYR A 147 3.25 16.17 -8.55
C TYR A 147 2.67 15.53 -9.81
N PHE A 148 1.87 16.29 -10.54
CA PHE A 148 1.20 15.84 -11.75
C PHE A 148 2.01 16.23 -12.98
N GLY A 149 2.17 15.28 -13.90
CA GLY A 149 2.73 15.54 -15.21
C GLY A 149 1.77 16.31 -16.11
N ALA A 150 2.24 16.70 -17.30
CA ALA A 150 1.43 17.38 -18.31
C ALA A 150 0.25 16.52 -18.81
N ASP A 151 0.33 15.19 -18.63
CA ASP A 151 -0.72 14.22 -18.95
C ASP A 151 -1.80 14.12 -17.86
N GLY A 152 -1.69 14.91 -16.78
CA GLY A 152 -2.60 14.87 -15.64
C GLY A 152 -2.43 13.63 -14.75
N GLN A 153 -1.40 12.81 -14.99
CA GLN A 153 -1.07 11.66 -14.15
C GLN A 153 -0.05 12.02 -13.09
N ILE A 154 -0.02 11.29 -11.98
CA ILE A 154 1.00 11.48 -10.95
C ILE A 154 2.35 11.04 -11.54
N ALA A 155 3.30 11.98 -11.62
CA ALA A 155 4.65 11.77 -12.11
C ALA A 155 5.69 11.66 -10.98
N TYR A 156 5.42 12.31 -9.85
CA TYR A 156 6.19 12.15 -8.61
C TYR A 156 5.25 12.00 -7.43
N PHE A 157 5.63 11.16 -6.47
CA PHE A 157 4.87 10.94 -5.25
C PHE A 157 5.80 10.90 -4.04
N LYS A 158 5.25 11.20 -2.85
CA LYS A 158 6.00 11.24 -1.59
C LYS A 158 6.69 9.91 -1.30
N ASP A 159 7.99 9.97 -1.04
CA ASP A 159 8.78 8.82 -0.63
C ASP A 159 8.59 8.53 0.86
N SER A 160 7.96 7.40 1.14
CA SER A 160 7.80 6.88 2.50
C SER A 160 8.88 5.86 2.85
N GLY A 161 9.83 5.55 1.96
CA GLY A 161 10.95 4.63 2.19
C GLY A 161 11.93 5.12 3.25
N MET A 162 12.64 4.19 3.90
CA MET A 162 13.52 4.53 5.02
C MET A 162 14.62 5.53 4.64
N ALA A 163 15.16 5.43 3.42
CA ALA A 163 16.22 6.32 2.95
C ALA A 163 15.76 7.78 2.96
N ALA A 164 14.57 8.07 2.44
CA ALA A 164 13.99 9.42 2.46
C ALA A 164 13.66 9.87 3.89
N GLN A 165 13.12 8.97 4.72
CA GLN A 165 12.73 9.29 6.09
C GLN A 165 13.92 9.54 7.03
N ASN A 166 15.10 9.00 6.71
CA ASN A 166 16.34 9.31 7.41
C ASN A 166 16.84 10.74 7.13
N ILE A 167 16.50 11.31 5.96
CA ILE A 167 16.86 12.69 5.59
C ILE A 167 15.82 13.66 6.15
N TYR A 168 14.55 13.46 5.78
CA TYR A 168 13.43 14.28 6.26
C TYR A 168 12.32 13.39 6.82
N LYS A 169 12.17 13.44 8.15
CA LYS A 169 11.08 12.78 8.87
C LYS A 169 9.75 13.44 8.48
N SER A 170 9.01 12.77 7.62
CA SER A 170 7.77 13.29 7.03
C SER A 170 6.60 12.32 7.14
N ARG A 171 6.80 11.15 7.78
CA ARG A 171 5.71 10.22 8.11
C ARG A 171 4.74 10.79 9.14
N ASP A 172 5.22 11.65 10.04
CA ASP A 172 4.39 12.31 11.05
C ASP A 172 4.53 13.82 10.94
N MET A 173 3.40 14.51 11.14
CA MET A 173 3.39 15.95 11.25
C MET A 173 3.35 16.35 12.74
N PRO A 174 4.39 17.01 13.25
CA PRO A 174 4.38 17.52 14.61
C PRO A 174 3.47 18.74 14.75
N TYR A 175 2.78 18.84 15.89
CA TYR A 175 1.85 19.94 16.19
C TYR A 175 2.54 21.23 16.67
N ASP A 176 3.86 21.19 16.85
CA ASP A 176 4.67 22.33 17.30
C ASP A 176 4.93 23.37 16.20
N GLY A 177 4.44 23.12 14.97
CA GLY A 177 4.62 23.97 13.82
C GLY A 177 6.04 23.94 13.26
N THR A 178 6.86 22.94 13.58
CA THR A 178 8.14 22.74 12.90
C THR A 178 7.91 22.42 11.42
N PRO A 179 8.79 22.92 10.53
CA PRO A 179 8.64 22.69 9.11
C PRO A 179 8.87 21.22 8.76
N VAL A 180 7.95 20.62 8.00
CA VAL A 180 8.04 19.24 7.52
C VAL A 180 8.43 19.26 6.05
N ASN A 181 9.62 18.76 5.72
CA ASN A 181 10.04 18.69 4.33
C ASN A 181 9.63 17.34 3.72
N LEU A 182 9.11 17.37 2.50
CA LEU A 182 8.74 16.16 1.76
C LEU A 182 9.74 15.89 0.64
N ILE A 183 10.05 14.62 0.42
CA ILE A 183 10.81 14.16 -0.74
C ILE A 183 9.84 13.45 -1.66
N LEU A 184 9.73 13.90 -2.91
CA LEU A 184 8.99 13.20 -3.95
C LEU A 184 9.97 12.45 -4.86
N TYR A 185 9.69 11.21 -5.18
CA TYR A 185 10.46 10.44 -6.15
C TYR A 185 9.65 10.23 -7.41
N ARG A 186 10.36 10.12 -8.55
CA ARG A 186 9.73 9.86 -9.84
C ARG A 186 9.05 8.49 -9.81
N SER A 187 7.76 8.47 -10.02
CA SER A 187 6.97 7.25 -9.85
C SER A 187 5.69 7.25 -10.67
N ARG A 188 5.14 6.05 -10.83
CA ARG A 188 3.85 5.76 -11.47
C ARG A 188 3.10 4.80 -10.57
N ALA A 189 1.80 5.04 -10.39
CA ALA A 189 0.94 4.17 -9.61
C ALA A 189 0.73 2.85 -10.34
N VAL A 190 0.98 1.75 -9.65
CA VAL A 190 0.69 0.39 -10.09
C VAL A 190 -0.28 -0.24 -9.10
N ALA A 191 -1.44 -0.66 -9.59
CA ALA A 191 -2.46 -1.31 -8.78
C ALA A 191 -2.54 -2.81 -9.03
N ILE A 192 -2.75 -3.56 -7.95
CA ILE A 192 -3.12 -4.97 -7.95
C ILE A 192 -4.54 -5.05 -7.41
N LEU A 193 -5.43 -5.64 -8.21
CA LEU A 193 -6.84 -5.81 -7.85
C LEU A 193 -7.15 -7.29 -7.69
N ASN A 194 -8.17 -7.64 -6.89
CA ASN A 194 -8.64 -9.03 -6.74
C ASN A 194 -7.55 -10.00 -6.25
N ARG A 195 -6.87 -9.64 -5.16
CA ARG A 195 -5.80 -10.45 -4.52
C ARG A 195 -6.34 -11.58 -3.64
N ILE A 196 -7.35 -12.30 -4.10
CA ILE A 196 -7.92 -13.41 -3.33
C ILE A 196 -6.94 -14.58 -3.33
N ASN A 197 -6.55 -15.03 -2.14
CA ASN A 197 -5.80 -16.26 -1.95
C ASN A 197 -6.76 -17.45 -2.09
N PRO A 198 -6.62 -18.29 -3.14
CA PRO A 198 -7.54 -19.39 -3.37
C PRO A 198 -7.40 -20.53 -2.36
N GLN A 199 -6.25 -20.64 -1.66
CA GLN A 199 -6.04 -21.65 -0.63
C GLN A 199 -6.89 -21.38 0.61
N SER A 200 -6.94 -20.12 1.07
CA SER A 200 -7.62 -19.72 2.30
C SER A 200 -8.97 -19.06 2.07
N MET A 201 -9.31 -18.75 0.82
CA MET A 201 -10.49 -17.97 0.43
C MET A 201 -10.54 -16.57 1.09
N ARG A 202 -9.40 -16.06 1.54
CA ARG A 202 -9.21 -14.71 2.10
C ARG A 202 -8.30 -13.89 1.19
N ASN A 203 -8.28 -12.58 1.33
CA ASN A 203 -7.32 -11.75 0.62
C ASN A 203 -5.88 -12.07 1.08
N PHE A 204 -4.92 -11.99 0.16
CA PHE A 204 -3.52 -11.86 0.55
C PHE A 204 -3.37 -10.66 1.48
N THR A 205 -2.66 -10.86 2.59
CA THR A 205 -2.52 -9.83 3.63
C THR A 205 -1.66 -8.68 3.14
N ASP A 206 -0.67 -8.99 2.32
CA ASP A 206 0.30 -8.03 1.83
C ASP A 206 0.79 -8.39 0.42
N ALA A 207 1.37 -7.41 -0.28
CA ALA A 207 2.05 -7.60 -1.54
C ALA A 207 3.35 -6.79 -1.53
N GLU A 208 4.39 -7.28 -2.18
CA GLU A 208 5.67 -6.58 -2.23
C GLU A 208 6.22 -6.57 -3.66
N PHE A 209 6.62 -5.39 -4.10
CA PHE A 209 7.20 -5.15 -5.42
C PHE A 209 8.72 -5.26 -5.32
N LEU A 210 9.28 -6.17 -6.11
CA LEU A 210 10.70 -6.49 -6.10
C LEU A 210 11.35 -6.05 -7.41
N ARG A 211 12.60 -5.59 -7.32
CA ARG A 211 13.47 -5.43 -8.48
C ARG A 211 13.76 -6.80 -9.08
N ILE A 212 13.74 -6.89 -10.41
CA ILE A 212 14.13 -8.11 -11.13
C ILE A 212 15.56 -8.51 -10.73
N ARG A 213 16.47 -7.54 -10.74
CA ARG A 213 17.86 -7.76 -10.35
C ARG A 213 17.99 -7.78 -8.83
N GLY A 214 18.51 -8.90 -8.31
CA GLY A 214 18.78 -9.09 -6.89
C GLY A 214 17.54 -9.33 -6.02
N LEU A 215 16.33 -9.42 -6.61
CA LEU A 215 15.08 -9.79 -5.92
C LEU A 215 14.85 -9.01 -4.61
N SER A 216 15.20 -7.72 -4.64
CA SER A 216 15.15 -6.83 -3.48
C SER A 216 14.00 -5.83 -3.59
N PRO A 217 13.40 -5.41 -2.46
CA PRO A 217 12.38 -4.37 -2.47
C PRO A 217 12.93 -3.03 -2.98
N PHE A 218 12.06 -2.17 -3.50
CA PHE A 218 12.45 -0.82 -3.88
C PHE A 218 12.80 0.03 -2.64
N ALA A 219 13.90 0.78 -2.73
CA ALA A 219 14.33 1.67 -1.64
C ALA A 219 13.35 2.82 -1.39
N SER A 220 12.78 3.37 -2.48
CA SER A 220 11.69 4.35 -2.46
C SER A 220 10.36 3.63 -2.58
N THR A 221 9.43 3.93 -1.68
CA THR A 221 8.12 3.27 -1.66
C THR A 221 7.03 4.21 -1.17
N ALA A 222 5.83 4.04 -1.71
CA ALA A 222 4.61 4.64 -1.23
C ALA A 222 3.46 3.68 -1.51
N MET A 223 3.02 3.02 -0.44
CA MET A 223 2.12 1.88 -0.50
C MET A 223 0.76 2.23 0.10
N PHE A 224 -0.30 1.83 -0.60
CA PHE A 224 -1.69 2.03 -0.21
C PHE A 224 -2.44 0.72 -0.32
N THR A 225 -3.13 0.37 0.77
CA THR A 225 -3.93 -0.84 0.84
C THR A 225 -5.36 -0.46 1.19
N TYR A 226 -6.32 -0.89 0.37
CA TYR A 226 -7.74 -0.66 0.60
C TYR A 226 -8.53 -1.92 0.24
N ASN A 227 -9.13 -2.57 1.23
CA ASN A 227 -9.82 -3.86 1.07
C ASN A 227 -8.93 -4.90 0.36
N ASP A 228 -9.34 -5.36 -0.82
CA ASP A 228 -8.61 -6.30 -1.68
C ASP A 228 -7.72 -5.61 -2.72
N ALA A 229 -7.75 -4.28 -2.81
CA ALA A 229 -6.90 -3.51 -3.69
C ALA A 229 -5.59 -3.12 -3.00
N PHE A 230 -4.52 -3.16 -3.78
CA PHE A 230 -3.19 -2.71 -3.39
C PHE A 230 -2.67 -1.76 -4.45
N LEU A 231 -2.02 -0.69 -4.04
CA LEU A 231 -1.43 0.28 -4.94
C LEU A 231 -0.06 0.67 -4.42
N GLU A 232 0.95 0.60 -5.28
CA GLU A 232 2.30 1.05 -4.98
C GLU A 232 2.80 1.98 -6.08
N PHE A 233 3.60 2.98 -5.70
CA PHE A 233 4.26 3.88 -6.63
C PHE A 233 5.65 3.35 -6.97
N VAL A 234 5.88 2.98 -8.24
CA VAL A 234 7.14 2.43 -8.72
C VAL A 234 7.76 3.36 -9.75
N ASN A 235 9.09 3.42 -9.84
CA ASN A 235 9.75 4.23 -10.87
C ASN A 235 9.29 3.77 -12.27
N PRO A 236 8.79 4.66 -13.14
CA PRO A 236 8.20 4.28 -14.43
C PRO A 236 9.15 3.49 -15.34
N ARG A 237 10.47 3.70 -15.21
CA ARG A 237 11.49 3.02 -16.03
C ARG A 237 11.89 1.65 -15.51
N GLU A 238 11.50 1.31 -14.29
CA GLU A 238 11.86 0.05 -13.66
C GLU A 238 10.88 -1.05 -14.02
N ARG A 239 11.43 -2.25 -14.22
CA ARG A 239 10.64 -3.48 -14.26
C ARG A 239 10.66 -4.12 -12.89
N PHE A 240 9.54 -4.74 -12.52
CA PHE A 240 9.36 -5.34 -11.21
C PHE A 240 8.71 -6.72 -11.28
N TYR A 241 8.98 -7.51 -10.25
CA TYR A 241 8.21 -8.69 -9.88
C TYR A 241 7.30 -8.34 -8.71
N VAL A 242 6.29 -9.17 -8.50
CA VAL A 242 5.38 -9.01 -7.35
C VAL A 242 5.36 -10.29 -6.55
N THR A 243 5.45 -10.18 -5.24
CA THR A 243 5.16 -11.28 -4.31
C THR A 243 3.85 -11.01 -3.59
N LEU A 244 3.06 -12.07 -3.38
CA LEU A 244 1.81 -12.05 -2.65
C LEU A 244 2.00 -12.81 -1.34
N LYS A 245 1.81 -12.12 -0.23
CA LYS A 245 2.08 -12.65 1.11
C LYS A 245 0.78 -12.97 1.84
N ALA A 246 0.81 -14.04 2.62
CA ALA A 246 -0.24 -14.37 3.56
C ALA A 246 0.38 -14.88 4.87
N GLY A 247 -0.41 -14.91 5.94
CA GLY A 247 0.02 -15.48 7.22
C GLY A 247 0.59 -16.90 7.07
N SER A 248 1.62 -17.20 7.86
CA SER A 248 2.16 -18.56 8.03
C SER A 248 1.09 -19.48 8.65
N PRO A 249 1.09 -20.81 8.38
CA PRO A 249 0.15 -21.72 9.02
C PRO A 249 0.27 -21.70 10.56
N ASP A 250 1.50 -21.60 11.06
CA ASP A 250 1.80 -21.63 12.50
C ASP A 250 1.58 -20.28 13.18
N ASN A 251 1.73 -19.19 12.43
CA ASN A 251 1.50 -17.83 12.93
C ASN A 251 0.90 -16.94 11.83
N PRO A 252 -0.41 -16.64 11.90
CA PRO A 252 -1.07 -15.75 10.97
C PRO A 252 -0.49 -14.33 10.90
N GLN A 253 0.27 -13.90 11.92
CA GLN A 253 0.91 -12.58 11.95
C GLN A 253 2.23 -12.53 11.17
N VAL A 254 2.83 -13.68 10.85
CA VAL A 254 4.06 -13.74 10.05
C VAL A 254 3.67 -13.85 8.58
N ALA A 255 3.85 -12.76 7.82
CA ALA A 255 3.55 -12.74 6.39
C ALA A 255 4.67 -13.46 5.60
N VAL A 256 4.33 -14.60 4.99
CA VAL A 256 5.22 -15.38 4.12
C VAL A 256 4.78 -15.27 2.67
N THR A 257 5.73 -15.28 1.75
CA THR A 257 5.44 -15.34 0.30
C THR A 257 4.72 -16.64 -0.02
N ARG A 258 3.50 -16.53 -0.53
CA ARG A 258 2.66 -17.66 -0.95
C ARG A 258 2.61 -17.81 -2.45
N ALA A 259 2.59 -16.70 -3.16
CA ALA A 259 2.56 -16.66 -4.60
C ALA A 259 3.39 -15.49 -5.11
N PHE A 260 3.76 -15.53 -6.38
CA PHE A 260 4.56 -14.49 -7.01
C PHE A 260 4.21 -14.39 -8.50
N MET A 261 4.46 -13.21 -9.08
CA MET A 261 4.19 -12.87 -10.47
C MET A 261 5.49 -12.35 -11.09
N LEU A 262 5.99 -13.06 -12.09
CA LEU A 262 7.28 -12.81 -12.77
C LEU A 262 7.10 -12.28 -14.20
N GLY A 263 5.86 -12.21 -14.71
CA GLY A 263 5.60 -11.77 -16.09
C GLY A 263 5.92 -12.84 -17.14
N THR A 264 5.88 -14.13 -16.79
CA THR A 264 6.18 -15.25 -17.72
C THR A 264 5.19 -15.41 -18.86
N ARG A 265 4.05 -14.71 -18.80
CA ARG A 265 2.96 -14.76 -19.79
C ARG A 265 3.19 -13.87 -21.01
N ASP A 266 4.19 -13.00 -20.98
CA ASP A 266 4.53 -12.15 -22.12
C ASP A 266 5.05 -13.03 -23.27
N PRO A 267 4.41 -13.05 -24.45
CA PRO A 267 4.87 -13.85 -25.58
C PRO A 267 6.27 -13.48 -26.07
N ALA A 268 6.76 -12.26 -25.76
CA ALA A 268 8.10 -11.81 -26.12
C ALA A 268 9.17 -12.28 -25.12
N PHE A 269 8.77 -12.86 -23.98
CA PHE A 269 9.70 -13.38 -22.99
C PHE A 269 10.34 -14.68 -23.47
N VAL A 270 11.67 -14.73 -23.43
CA VAL A 270 12.46 -15.94 -23.70
C VAL A 270 13.15 -16.34 -22.40
N PRO A 271 12.81 -17.50 -21.82
CA PRO A 271 13.44 -18.00 -20.60
C PRO A 271 14.94 -18.19 -20.75
N ASN A 272 15.70 -17.69 -19.79
CA ASN A 272 17.09 -18.06 -19.60
C ASN A 272 17.14 -19.44 -18.88
N PRO A 273 17.81 -20.45 -19.45
CA PRO A 273 17.96 -21.76 -18.80
C PRO A 273 18.79 -21.69 -17.52
N ASP A 274 19.74 -20.75 -17.41
CA ASP A 274 20.67 -20.66 -16.27
C ASP A 274 20.04 -20.00 -15.04
N ASP A 275 19.01 -19.17 -15.24
CA ASP A 275 18.33 -18.47 -14.15
C ASP A 275 17.19 -19.34 -13.59
N GLU A 276 17.24 -19.65 -12.30
CA GLU A 276 16.17 -20.41 -11.63
C GLU A 276 14.88 -19.59 -11.58
N ILE A 277 14.96 -18.35 -11.09
CA ILE A 277 13.84 -17.40 -11.01
C ILE A 277 13.97 -16.41 -12.17
N ASP A 278 13.08 -16.54 -13.16
CA ASP A 278 13.16 -15.77 -14.39
C ASP A 278 11.77 -15.34 -14.89
N GLY A 279 11.75 -14.26 -15.66
CA GLY A 279 10.56 -13.58 -16.17
C GLY A 279 10.91 -12.21 -16.75
N CYS A 280 10.13 -11.71 -17.71
CA CYS A 280 10.38 -10.35 -18.22
C CYS A 280 10.00 -9.26 -17.20
N GLY A 281 9.23 -9.61 -16.17
CA GLY A 281 8.61 -8.71 -15.21
C GLY A 281 7.69 -7.67 -15.86
N TYR A 282 7.14 -6.80 -15.03
CA TYR A 282 6.18 -5.78 -15.47
C TYR A 282 6.86 -4.42 -15.50
N LEU A 283 6.80 -3.72 -16.63
CA LEU A 283 7.26 -2.34 -16.71
C LEU A 283 6.23 -1.41 -16.07
N ALA A 284 6.63 -0.63 -15.07
CA ALA A 284 5.72 0.24 -14.31
C ALA A 284 5.02 1.30 -15.18
N GLN A 285 5.69 1.81 -16.22
CA GLN A 285 5.08 2.76 -17.15
C GLN A 285 3.91 2.16 -17.94
N ASP A 286 4.04 0.90 -18.36
CA ASP A 286 3.11 0.24 -19.27
C ASP A 286 2.05 -0.60 -18.52
N THR A 287 2.31 -0.93 -17.25
CA THR A 287 1.47 -1.80 -16.43
C THR A 287 0.89 -1.05 -15.22
N PRO A 288 -0.03 -0.08 -15.41
CA PRO A 288 -0.62 0.65 -14.29
C PRO A 288 -1.57 -0.21 -13.45
N VAL A 289 -2.10 -1.31 -14.01
CA VAL A 289 -2.99 -2.24 -13.29
C VAL A 289 -2.68 -3.68 -13.70
N ILE A 290 -2.34 -4.53 -12.72
CA ILE A 290 -2.25 -5.98 -12.90
C ILE A 290 -3.65 -6.57 -12.75
N ARG A 291 -4.30 -6.86 -13.88
CA ARG A 291 -5.71 -7.28 -13.93
C ARG A 291 -5.91 -8.77 -13.66
N LYS A 292 -5.01 -9.62 -14.19
CA LYS A 292 -5.17 -11.08 -14.21
C LYS A 292 -4.33 -11.76 -13.13
N VAL A 293 -4.38 -11.26 -11.89
CA VAL A 293 -3.52 -11.70 -10.78
C VAL A 293 -3.44 -13.22 -10.63
N ALA A 294 -4.58 -13.92 -10.64
CA ALA A 294 -4.60 -15.38 -10.51
C ALA A 294 -3.91 -16.10 -11.68
N ALA A 295 -4.05 -15.60 -12.91
CA ALA A 295 -3.43 -16.20 -14.09
C ALA A 295 -1.93 -15.90 -14.14
N GLU A 296 -1.54 -14.64 -13.89
CA GLU A 296 -0.13 -14.22 -13.81
C GLU A 296 0.63 -15.00 -12.74
N ALA A 297 0.01 -15.18 -11.57
CA ALA A 297 0.61 -15.93 -10.47
C ALA A 297 0.66 -17.43 -10.74
N ALA A 298 -0.41 -18.02 -11.29
CA ALA A 298 -0.42 -19.44 -11.64
C ALA A 298 0.69 -19.77 -12.64
N ASP A 299 0.84 -19.00 -13.72
CA ASP A 299 1.85 -19.27 -14.74
C ASP A 299 3.28 -19.03 -14.23
N SER A 300 3.48 -17.98 -13.42
CA SER A 300 4.80 -17.70 -12.84
C SER A 300 5.21 -18.79 -11.85
N MET A 301 4.27 -19.25 -11.02
CA MET A 301 4.52 -20.33 -10.07
C MET A 301 4.71 -21.68 -10.78
N TYR A 302 3.93 -21.95 -11.82
CA TYR A 302 4.06 -23.15 -12.64
C TYR A 302 5.42 -23.20 -13.31
N PHE A 303 5.86 -22.11 -13.94
CA PHE A 303 7.18 -22.01 -14.58
C PHE A 303 8.33 -22.35 -13.63
N LEU A 304 8.32 -21.79 -12.41
CA LEU A 304 9.35 -22.10 -11.41
C LEU A 304 9.23 -23.54 -10.89
N ALA A 305 8.01 -24.02 -10.65
CA ALA A 305 7.78 -25.38 -10.18
C ALA A 305 8.24 -26.40 -11.21
N ASP A 306 8.00 -26.15 -12.51
CA ASP A 306 8.37 -27.04 -13.61
C ASP A 306 9.89 -27.23 -13.69
N LYS A 307 10.67 -26.14 -13.65
CA LYS A 307 12.13 -26.19 -13.58
C LYS A 307 12.63 -27.03 -12.39
N ARG A 308 12.03 -26.82 -11.21
CA ARG A 308 12.44 -27.51 -9.98
C ARG A 308 12.05 -28.99 -9.97
N ILE A 309 10.86 -29.32 -10.45
CA ILE A 309 10.36 -30.70 -10.54
C ILE A 309 11.17 -31.47 -11.59
N ALA A 310 11.48 -30.87 -12.74
CA ALA A 310 12.34 -31.49 -13.75
C ALA A 310 13.71 -31.86 -13.16
N LEU A 311 14.32 -30.96 -12.39
CA LEU A 311 15.57 -31.22 -11.68
C LEU A 311 15.42 -32.35 -10.65
N GLN A 312 14.40 -32.30 -9.79
CA GLN A 312 14.17 -33.34 -8.78
C GLN A 312 13.89 -34.71 -9.41
N SER A 313 13.18 -34.74 -10.56
CA SER A 313 12.83 -35.95 -11.29
C SER A 313 14.08 -36.63 -11.83
N GLN A 314 15.04 -35.84 -12.35
CA GLN A 314 16.34 -36.33 -12.78
C GLN A 314 17.11 -37.07 -11.66
N TYR A 315 16.90 -36.67 -10.40
CA TYR A 315 17.54 -37.28 -9.22
C TYR A 315 16.62 -38.26 -8.46
N GLY A 316 15.43 -38.59 -8.97
CA GLY A 316 14.48 -39.50 -8.33
C GLY A 316 13.94 -39.01 -6.99
N MET A 317 13.88 -37.69 -6.79
CA MET A 317 13.46 -37.05 -5.53
C MET A 317 12.01 -36.57 -5.53
N VAL A 318 11.27 -36.74 -6.64
CA VAL A 318 9.90 -36.27 -6.77
C VAL A 318 8.94 -37.25 -6.10
N ASP A 319 8.14 -36.73 -5.18
CA ASP A 319 7.02 -37.46 -4.59
C ASP A 319 5.79 -37.47 -5.51
N GLU A 320 5.06 -38.59 -5.55
CA GLU A 320 3.90 -38.81 -6.43
C GLU A 320 2.80 -37.75 -6.25
N MET A 321 2.57 -37.29 -5.00
CA MET A 321 1.57 -36.26 -4.73
C MET A 321 1.99 -34.90 -5.29
N THR A 322 3.29 -34.58 -5.21
CA THR A 322 3.84 -33.32 -5.74
C THR A 322 3.69 -33.28 -7.26
N ASP A 323 4.01 -34.39 -7.93
CA ASP A 323 3.88 -34.54 -9.38
C ASP A 323 2.42 -34.43 -9.82
N ALA A 324 1.52 -35.16 -9.15
CA ALA A 324 0.08 -35.10 -9.44
C ALA A 324 -0.52 -33.69 -9.27
N PHE A 325 -0.06 -32.92 -8.28
CA PHE A 325 -0.49 -31.54 -8.11
C PHE A 325 0.07 -30.62 -9.20
N HIS A 326 1.30 -30.86 -9.66
CA HIS A 326 1.90 -30.13 -10.78
C HIS A 326 1.15 -30.40 -12.09
N GLU A 327 0.88 -31.66 -12.42
CA GLU A 327 0.10 -32.05 -13.60
C GLU A 327 -1.32 -31.44 -13.58
N ARG A 328 -2.02 -31.51 -12.44
CA ARG A 328 -3.34 -30.89 -12.29
C ARG A 328 -3.28 -29.38 -12.49
N SER A 329 -2.23 -28.72 -11.98
CA SER A 329 -2.07 -27.29 -12.18
C SER A 329 -1.89 -26.95 -13.67
N ALA A 330 -1.12 -27.75 -14.42
CA ALA A 330 -0.94 -27.61 -15.87
C ALA A 330 -2.28 -27.73 -16.61
N GLN A 331 -3.08 -28.75 -16.27
CA GLN A 331 -4.40 -28.96 -16.86
C GLN A 331 -5.33 -27.76 -16.61
N MET A 332 -5.37 -27.26 -15.37
CA MET A 332 -6.23 -26.13 -15.01
C MET A 332 -5.79 -24.82 -15.68
N ILE A 333 -4.48 -24.58 -15.85
CA ILE A 333 -3.96 -23.45 -16.63
C ILE A 333 -4.39 -23.57 -18.09
N ALA A 334 -4.20 -24.74 -18.71
CA ALA A 334 -4.59 -24.99 -20.10
C ALA A 334 -6.10 -24.81 -20.32
N GLU A 335 -6.94 -25.28 -19.40
CA GLU A 335 -8.39 -25.03 -19.41
C GLU A 335 -8.72 -23.54 -19.27
N GLY A 336 -7.99 -22.82 -18.41
CA GLY A 336 -8.11 -21.37 -18.22
C GLY A 336 -7.73 -20.56 -19.46
N GLU A 337 -6.79 -21.03 -20.27
CA GLU A 337 -6.38 -20.37 -21.52
C GLU A 337 -7.39 -20.48 -22.66
N LYS A 338 -8.24 -21.51 -22.66
CA LYS A 338 -9.19 -21.76 -23.76
C LYS A 338 -10.06 -20.53 -24.03
N GLN A 339 -10.03 -20.08 -25.29
CA GLN A 339 -10.82 -18.95 -25.76
C GLN A 339 -12.33 -19.30 -25.78
N GLY A 340 -13.19 -18.28 -25.65
CA GLY A 340 -14.65 -18.45 -25.71
C GLY A 340 -15.32 -18.93 -24.40
N ARG A 341 -14.55 -19.27 -23.36
CA ARG A 341 -15.11 -19.64 -22.05
C ARG A 341 -15.52 -18.41 -21.22
N PRO A 342 -16.60 -18.51 -20.40
CA PRO A 342 -17.00 -17.43 -19.51
C PRO A 342 -15.88 -17.00 -18.55
N MET A 343 -15.75 -15.70 -18.31
CA MET A 343 -14.66 -15.12 -17.49
C MET A 343 -14.56 -15.76 -16.10
N LEU A 344 -15.69 -15.99 -15.41
CA LEU A 344 -15.70 -16.60 -14.08
C LEU A 344 -15.24 -18.06 -14.09
N ALA A 345 -15.57 -18.81 -15.14
CA ALA A 345 -15.12 -20.20 -15.28
C ALA A 345 -13.60 -20.26 -15.48
N ARG A 346 -13.06 -19.38 -16.34
CA ARG A 346 -11.60 -19.24 -16.52
C ARG A 346 -10.90 -18.85 -15.23
N LEU A 347 -11.45 -17.87 -14.51
CA LEU A 347 -10.91 -17.41 -13.23
C LEU A 347 -10.91 -18.51 -12.16
N ARG A 348 -11.96 -19.34 -12.11
CA ARG A 348 -12.01 -20.51 -11.22
C ARG A 348 -10.85 -21.46 -11.51
N ASP A 349 -10.61 -21.77 -12.77
CA ASP A 349 -9.58 -22.73 -13.17
C ASP A 349 -8.17 -22.19 -12.86
N TYR A 350 -7.89 -20.90 -13.13
CA TYR A 350 -6.63 -20.26 -12.69
C TYR A 350 -6.46 -20.26 -11.17
N ARG A 351 -7.53 -20.01 -10.41
CA ARG A 351 -7.49 -20.06 -8.94
C ARG A 351 -7.23 -21.47 -8.42
N GLN A 352 -7.79 -22.49 -9.06
CA GLN A 352 -7.51 -23.88 -8.73
C GLN A 352 -6.06 -24.25 -9.03
N ALA A 353 -5.54 -23.88 -10.21
CA ALA A 353 -4.12 -24.05 -10.54
C ALA A 353 -3.21 -23.39 -9.50
N MET A 354 -3.48 -22.12 -9.20
CA MET A 354 -2.73 -21.35 -8.21
C MET A 354 -2.80 -22.00 -6.82
N ALA A 355 -3.94 -22.58 -6.42
CA ALA A 355 -4.07 -23.28 -5.13
C ALA A 355 -3.15 -24.51 -5.06
N TYR A 356 -3.10 -25.34 -6.10
CA TYR A 356 -2.18 -26.49 -6.16
C TYR A 356 -0.72 -26.03 -6.07
N LEU A 357 -0.37 -24.96 -6.80
CA LEU A 357 0.99 -24.42 -6.81
C LEU A 357 1.40 -23.80 -5.47
N ILE A 358 0.49 -23.11 -4.77
CA ILE A 358 0.72 -22.59 -3.41
C ILE A 358 1.01 -23.72 -2.42
N LEU A 359 0.31 -24.85 -2.55
CA LEU A 359 0.51 -26.03 -1.71
C LEU A 359 1.84 -26.74 -2.02
N ASN A 360 2.19 -26.86 -3.31
CA ASN A 360 3.42 -27.51 -3.76
C ASN A 360 4.69 -26.70 -3.49
N HIS A 361 4.63 -25.38 -3.62
CA HIS A 361 5.82 -24.53 -3.52
C HIS A 361 6.69 -24.76 -2.27
N PRO A 362 6.15 -24.83 -1.03
CA PRO A 362 6.96 -25.12 0.15
C PRO A 362 7.54 -26.55 0.16
N VAL A 363 6.82 -27.54 -0.37
CA VAL A 363 7.29 -28.95 -0.41
C VAL A 363 8.48 -29.08 -1.34
N ILE A 364 8.37 -28.54 -2.56
CA ILE A 364 9.44 -28.54 -3.57
C ILE A 364 10.68 -27.81 -3.02
N ARG A 365 10.49 -26.67 -2.34
CA ARG A 365 11.60 -25.92 -1.72
C ARG A 365 12.24 -26.68 -0.56
N GLY A 366 11.43 -27.35 0.26
CA GLY A 366 11.87 -28.15 1.40
C GLY A 366 12.80 -29.29 0.97
N ALA A 367 12.37 -30.10 -0.01
CA ALA A 367 13.15 -31.23 -0.53
C ALA A 367 14.56 -30.82 -1.01
N ILE A 368 14.69 -29.68 -1.68
CA ILE A 368 15.99 -29.15 -2.10
C ILE A 368 16.85 -28.78 -0.89
N SER A 369 16.27 -28.08 0.09
CA SER A 369 17.00 -27.69 1.29
C SER A 369 17.45 -28.88 2.13
N GLU A 370 16.63 -29.91 2.26
CA GLU A 370 16.96 -31.15 2.98
C GLU A 370 18.10 -31.91 2.31
N ALA A 371 18.10 -31.99 0.97
CA ALA A 371 19.22 -32.57 0.23
C ALA A 371 20.53 -31.80 0.45
N ILE A 372 20.49 -30.46 0.45
CA ILE A 372 21.67 -29.63 0.75
C ILE A 372 22.18 -29.90 2.17
N TRP A 373 21.28 -29.92 3.17
CA TRP A 373 21.65 -30.23 4.55
C TRP A 373 22.23 -31.64 4.69
N GLY A 374 21.67 -32.62 3.98
CA GLY A 374 22.20 -33.97 3.90
C GLY A 374 23.64 -34.00 3.35
N ILE A 375 23.89 -33.33 2.22
CA ILE A 375 25.24 -33.23 1.62
C ILE A 375 26.21 -32.56 2.59
N LEU A 376 25.83 -31.44 3.20
CA LEU A 376 26.67 -30.74 4.18
C LEU A 376 26.96 -31.60 5.40
N TRP A 377 25.98 -32.37 5.87
CA TRP A 377 26.16 -33.29 6.99
C TRP A 377 27.11 -34.45 6.63
N TYR A 378 26.94 -35.05 5.45
CA TYR A 378 27.85 -36.09 4.96
C TYR A 378 29.27 -35.56 4.75
N MET A 379 29.45 -34.37 4.19
CA MET A 379 30.76 -33.71 4.11
C MET A 379 31.35 -33.47 5.51
N GLY A 380 30.52 -33.01 6.46
CA GLY A 380 30.93 -32.80 7.85
C GLY A 380 31.38 -34.09 8.55
N LEU A 381 30.72 -35.22 8.28
CA LEU A 381 31.14 -36.54 8.77
C LEU A 381 32.38 -37.10 8.06
N LEU A 382 32.58 -36.72 6.80
CA LEU A 382 33.68 -37.21 5.98
C LEU A 382 35.01 -36.60 6.44
N VAL A 383 35.03 -35.38 6.98
CA VAL A 383 36.24 -34.75 7.56
C VAL A 383 36.87 -35.58 8.69
N PRO A 384 36.15 -35.94 9.78
CA PRO A 384 36.71 -36.80 10.81
C PRO A 384 37.00 -38.21 10.27
N PHE A 385 36.19 -38.75 9.36
CA PHE A 385 36.47 -40.05 8.73
C PHE A 385 37.79 -40.05 7.96
N ILE A 386 38.09 -39.02 7.16
CA ILE A 386 39.38 -38.86 6.50
C ILE A 386 40.49 -38.72 7.53
N PHE A 387 40.31 -37.91 8.57
CA PHE A 387 41.35 -37.71 9.58
C PHE A 387 41.68 -39.01 10.34
N PHE A 388 40.66 -39.78 10.74
CA PHE A 388 40.85 -41.09 11.36
C PHE A 388 41.40 -42.13 10.39
N PHE A 389 40.96 -42.12 9.14
CA PHE A 389 41.48 -43.03 8.11
C PHE A 389 42.95 -42.72 7.77
N GLU A 390 43.32 -41.45 7.66
CA GLU A 390 44.69 -41.00 7.46
C GLU A 390 45.58 -41.41 8.65
N LYS A 391 45.11 -41.22 9.89
CA LYS A 391 45.79 -41.73 11.09
C LYS A 391 45.93 -43.26 11.09
N LEU A 392 44.96 -43.98 10.55
CA LEU A 392 44.96 -45.44 10.52
C LEU A 392 45.84 -46.03 9.41
N VAL A 393 45.98 -45.32 8.29
CA VAL A 393 46.79 -45.76 7.13
C VAL A 393 48.21 -45.19 7.15
N PHE A 394 48.41 -43.97 7.65
CA PHE A 394 49.68 -43.23 7.60
C PHE A 394 50.24 -42.81 8.98
N GLY A 395 49.46 -42.82 10.07
CA GLY A 395 49.91 -42.62 11.45
C GLY A 395 49.37 -41.39 12.19
#